data_AF-A0AAF0C7T6-F1
#
_entry.id   AF-A0AAF0C7T6-F1
#
_cell.length_a   1.000
_cell.length_b   1.000
_cell.length_c   1.000
_cell.angle_alpha   90.00
_cell.angle_beta   90.00
_cell.angle_gamma   90.00
#
_symmetry.space_group_name_H-M   'P 1'
#
loop_
_entity.id
_entity.type
_entity.pdbx_description
1 polymer ?
#
loop_
_entity_poly.entity_id
_entity_poly.type
_entity_poly.pdbx_seq_one_letter_code
_entity_poly.pdbx_strand_id
1 'polypeptide(L)'
;MEITVEHWFALTLMIFFVLWGIAIFCFGRITVKYIENEMAKEGKLPPVWDSGIGARLVAYSSIILFPNIKRHASLVDIEATKRYARKKDWYLALFLEVTFYAWLITGTIAYFLFDIGVS
;
A
#
# COMPACT_ATOMS: atom_id res chain seq x y z
N MET A 1 -18.08 -5.78 -32.21
CA MET A 1 -17.87 -4.98 -30.99
C MET A 1 -16.53 -4.30 -31.17
N GLU A 2 -16.51 -3.00 -31.39
CA GLU A 2 -15.27 -2.26 -31.59
C GLU A 2 -14.64 -1.94 -30.23
N ILE A 3 -13.37 -2.31 -30.05
CA ILE A 3 -12.64 -2.01 -28.82
C ILE A 3 -12.13 -0.58 -28.92
N THR A 4 -12.74 0.32 -28.15
CA THR A 4 -12.31 1.73 -28.06
C THR A 4 -11.18 1.90 -27.04
N VAL A 5 -10.54 3.07 -27.05
CA VAL A 5 -9.47 3.43 -26.10
C VAL A 5 -9.97 3.42 -24.65
N GLU A 6 -11.22 3.82 -24.40
CA GLU A 6 -11.87 3.76 -23.08
C GLU A 6 -11.90 2.34 -22.50
N HIS A 7 -12.16 1.34 -23.34
CA HIS A 7 -12.18 -0.06 -22.91
C HIS A 7 -10.78 -0.52 -22.45
N TRP A 8 -9.72 -0.07 -23.14
CA TRP A 8 -8.34 -0.36 -22.73
C TRP A 8 -8.01 0.30 -21.40
N PHE A 9 -8.36 1.57 -21.20
CA PHE A 9 -8.17 2.25 -19.91
C PHE A 9 -8.94 1.59 -18.78
N ALA A 10 -10.21 1.21 -19.01
CA ALA A 10 -11.03 0.52 -18.02
C ALA A 10 -10.43 -0.84 -17.64
N LEU A 11 -9.94 -1.62 -18.62
CA LEU A 11 -9.26 -2.88 -18.37
C LEU A 11 -7.97 -2.67 -17.56
N THR A 12 -7.13 -1.71 -17.94
CA THR A 12 -5.89 -1.39 -17.22
C THR A 12 -6.15 -0.94 -15.79
N LEU A 13 -7.16 -0.09 -15.57
CA LEU A 13 -7.57 0.35 -14.25
C LEU A 13 -8.03 -0.83 -13.39
N MET A 14 -8.83 -1.74 -13.95
CA MET A 14 -9.27 -2.96 -13.26
C MET A 14 -8.09 -3.86 -12.90
N ILE A 15 -7.13 -4.05 -13.80
CA ILE A 15 -5.93 -4.85 -13.55
C ILE A 15 -5.12 -4.27 -12.39
N PHE A 16 -4.84 -2.96 -12.40
CA PHE A 16 -4.10 -2.33 -11.30
C PHE A 16 -4.86 -2.38 -9.98
N PHE A 17 -6.18 -2.25 -10.00
CA PHE A 17 -7.00 -2.40 -8.79
C PHE A 17 -6.87 -3.80 -8.18
N VAL A 18 -6.97 -4.85 -9.01
CA VAL A 18 -6.80 -6.25 -8.55
C VAL A 18 -5.39 -6.50 -8.03
N LEU A 19 -4.36 -6.02 -8.75
CA LEU A 19 -2.97 -6.14 -8.30
C LEU A 19 -2.73 -5.43 -6.97
N TRP A 20 -3.30 -4.24 -6.79
CA TRP A 20 -3.23 -3.51 -5.53
C TRP A 20 -3.94 -4.25 -4.40
N GLY A 21 -5.10 -4.85 -4.66
CA GLY A 21 -5.80 -5.72 -3.70
C GLY A 21 -4.96 -6.93 -3.27
N ILE A 22 -4.29 -7.59 -4.23
CA ILE A 22 -3.32 -8.67 -3.94
C ILE A 22 -2.15 -8.14 -3.11
N ALA A 23 -1.64 -6.94 -3.42
CA ALA A 23 -0.55 -6.32 -2.69
C ALA A 23 -0.93 -6.03 -1.23
N ILE A 24 -2.12 -5.47 -0.98
CA ILE A 24 -2.69 -5.27 0.37
C ILE A 24 -2.73 -6.59 1.12
N PHE A 25 -3.28 -7.63 0.50
CA PHE A 25 -3.43 -8.93 1.15
C PHE A 25 -2.08 -9.55 1.50
N CYS A 26 -1.14 -9.59 0.54
CA CYS A 26 0.20 -10.13 0.72
C CYS A 26 0.99 -9.36 1.78
N PHE A 27 1.04 -8.03 1.68
CA PHE A 27 1.77 -7.19 2.63
C PHE A 27 1.15 -7.27 4.04
N GLY A 28 -0.17 -7.25 4.15
CA GLY A 28 -0.87 -7.42 5.43
C GLY A 28 -0.59 -8.78 6.08
N ARG A 29 -0.69 -9.88 5.32
CA ARG A 29 -0.52 -11.24 5.85
C ARG A 29 0.92 -11.64 6.10
N ILE A 30 1.87 -11.18 5.28
CA ILE A 30 3.26 -11.62 5.31
C ILE A 30 4.15 -10.66 6.11
N THR A 31 3.95 -9.35 5.93
CA THR A 31 4.79 -8.31 6.53
C THR A 31 4.17 -7.79 7.81
N VAL A 32 2.97 -7.20 7.77
CA VAL A 32 2.34 -6.58 8.93
C VAL A 32 2.15 -7.60 10.05
N LYS A 33 1.52 -8.74 9.75
CA LYS A 33 1.32 -9.82 10.74
C LYS A 33 2.63 -10.35 11.32
N TYR A 34 3.71 -10.40 10.53
CA TYR A 34 5.00 -10.84 11.04
C TYR A 34 5.60 -9.82 12.01
N ILE A 35 5.64 -8.55 11.62
CA ILE A 35 6.19 -7.47 12.44
C ILE A 35 5.38 -7.32 13.74
N GLU A 36 4.06 -7.36 13.67
CA GLU A 36 3.19 -7.32 14.85
C GLU A 36 3.40 -8.51 15.78
N ASN A 37 3.60 -9.72 15.25
CA ASN A 37 3.90 -10.90 16.06
C ASN A 37 5.26 -10.79 16.78
N GLU A 38 6.28 -10.25 16.11
CA GLU A 38 7.58 -10.02 16.76
C GLU A 38 7.50 -8.93 17.83
N MET A 39 6.75 -7.85 17.58
CA MET A 39 6.51 -6.79 18.56
C MET A 39 5.70 -7.28 19.77
N ALA A 40 4.73 -8.17 19.56
CA ALA A 40 3.95 -8.78 20.63
C ALA A 40 4.83 -9.57 21.62
N LYS A 41 5.93 -10.19 21.16
CA LYS A 41 6.90 -10.86 22.04
C LYS A 41 7.61 -9.90 22.98
N GLU A 42 7.73 -8.63 22.61
CA GLU A 42 8.29 -7.57 23.44
C GLU A 42 7.22 -6.84 24.29
N GLY A 43 5.98 -7.34 24.29
CA GLY A 43 4.85 -6.69 24.97
C GLY A 43 4.33 -5.43 24.27
N LYS A 44 4.81 -5.14 23.05
CA LYS A 44 4.37 -4.01 22.23
C LYS A 44 3.21 -4.44 21.34
N LEU A 45 2.00 -4.36 21.89
CA LEU A 45 0.79 -4.62 21.13
C LEU A 45 0.35 -3.37 20.37
N PRO A 46 -0.14 -3.52 19.14
CA PRO A 46 -0.65 -2.39 18.39
C PRO A 46 -1.99 -1.90 19.00
N PRO A 47 -2.29 -0.59 18.96
CA PRO A 47 -3.41 0.00 19.69
C PRO A 47 -4.79 -0.43 19.16
N VAL A 48 -5.69 -0.86 20.05
CA VAL A 48 -6.98 -1.50 19.70
C VAL A 48 -7.90 -0.66 18.80
N TRP A 49 -7.83 0.67 18.89
CA TRP A 49 -8.65 1.59 18.07
C TRP A 49 -8.27 1.54 16.58
N ASP A 50 -7.09 1.05 16.25
CA ASP A 50 -6.53 0.95 14.91
C ASP A 50 -6.67 -0.49 14.37
N SER A 51 -7.79 -1.14 14.68
CA SER A 51 -8.11 -2.50 14.18
C SER A 51 -8.36 -2.56 12.66
N GLY A 52 -8.25 -1.42 11.96
CA GLY A 52 -8.45 -1.28 10.53
C GLY A 52 -7.19 -1.60 9.73
N ILE A 53 -7.39 -2.05 8.48
CA ILE A 53 -6.29 -2.44 7.59
C ILE A 53 -5.56 -1.20 7.02
N GLY A 54 -6.25 -0.08 6.82
CA GLY A 54 -5.74 1.03 6.00
C GLY A 54 -4.57 1.80 6.60
N ALA A 55 -4.75 2.41 7.78
CA ALA A 55 -3.81 3.39 8.31
C ALA A 55 -2.45 2.76 8.73
N ARG A 56 -2.50 1.58 9.36
CA ARG A 56 -1.28 0.81 9.70
C ARG A 56 -0.49 0.38 8.49
N LEU A 57 -1.18 -0.07 7.46
CA LEU A 57 -0.55 -0.67 6.30
C LEU A 57 0.30 0.39 5.57
N VAL A 58 -0.22 1.61 5.45
CA VAL A 58 0.52 2.78 4.94
C VAL A 58 1.65 3.20 5.89
N ALA A 59 1.44 3.15 7.21
CA ALA A 59 2.49 3.47 8.18
C ALA A 59 3.67 2.49 8.06
N TYR A 60 3.40 1.17 8.06
CA TYR A 60 4.42 0.14 7.87
C TYR A 60 5.09 0.24 6.50
N SER A 61 4.35 0.38 5.40
CA SER A 61 4.93 0.48 4.05
C SER A 61 5.89 1.65 3.94
N SER A 62 5.48 2.84 4.42
CA SER A 62 6.29 4.05 4.36
C SER A 62 7.55 3.95 5.23
N ILE A 63 7.46 3.38 6.44
CA ILE A 63 8.62 3.21 7.33
C ILE A 63 9.63 2.23 6.73
N ILE A 64 9.14 1.14 6.13
CA ILE A 64 9.99 0.13 5.49
C ILE A 64 10.68 0.68 4.24
N LEU A 65 9.96 1.42 3.39
CA LEU A 65 10.52 2.01 2.16
C LEU A 65 11.47 3.15 2.44
N PHE A 66 11.14 3.99 3.42
CA PHE A 66 11.88 5.19 3.74
C PHE A 66 12.32 5.18 5.21
N PRO A 67 13.28 4.30 5.59
CA PRO A 67 13.70 4.14 6.98
C PRO A 67 14.44 5.36 7.52
N ASN A 68 14.99 6.22 6.65
CA ASN A 68 15.79 7.39 7.07
C ASN A 68 14.98 8.67 7.26
N ILE A 69 13.67 8.66 6.96
CA ILE A 69 12.81 9.83 7.19
C ILE A 69 12.56 10.00 8.69
N LYS A 70 12.89 11.19 9.22
CA LYS A 70 12.56 11.59 10.60
C LYS A 70 11.06 11.74 10.72
N ARG A 71 10.43 10.89 11.53
CA ARG A 71 8.99 10.92 11.82
C ARG A 71 8.81 11.28 13.29
N HIS A 72 8.16 12.41 13.54
CA HIS A 72 7.89 12.89 14.91
C HIS A 72 6.63 12.27 15.51
N ALA A 73 5.71 11.79 14.66
CA ALA A 73 4.53 11.04 15.05
C ALA A 73 4.31 9.92 14.02
N SER A 74 4.09 8.71 14.50
CA SER A 74 3.75 7.54 13.69
C SER A 74 2.70 6.74 14.43
N LEU A 75 1.74 6.19 13.69
CA LEU A 75 0.70 5.31 14.22
C LEU A 75 1.27 3.99 14.76
N VAL A 76 2.48 3.63 14.30
CA VAL A 76 3.19 2.41 14.68
C VAL A 76 4.58 2.72 15.23
N ASP A 77 5.11 1.86 16.08
CA ASP A 77 6.46 1.98 16.63
C ASP A 77 7.49 1.92 15.50
N ILE A 78 8.14 3.06 15.24
CA ILE A 78 9.08 3.25 14.13
C ILE A 78 10.34 2.40 14.34
N GLU A 79 10.85 2.34 15.57
CA GLU A 79 12.10 1.64 15.87
C GLU A 79 11.91 0.14 15.78
N ALA A 80 10.83 -0.37 16.36
CA ALA A 80 10.49 -1.78 16.29
C ALA A 80 10.20 -2.22 14.85
N THR A 81 9.47 -1.40 14.09
CA THR A 81 9.20 -1.68 12.66
C THR A 81 10.49 -1.81 11.86
N LYS A 82 11.45 -0.88 12.03
CA LYS A 82 12.74 -0.94 11.34
C LYS A 82 13.57 -2.15 11.76
N ARG A 83 13.53 -2.50 13.04
CA ARG A 83 14.28 -3.64 13.60
C ARG A 83 13.81 -4.97 13.05
N TYR A 84 12.49 -5.13 12.84
CA TYR A 84 11.90 -6.38 12.36
C TYR A 84 11.65 -6.44 10.86
N ALA A 85 11.76 -5.31 10.14
CA ALA A 85 11.63 -5.28 8.69
C ALA A 85 12.72 -6.14 8.02
N ARG A 86 12.29 -7.08 7.17
CA ARG A 86 13.19 -7.93 6.37
C ARG A 86 13.35 -7.36 4.97
N LYS A 87 14.41 -7.76 4.25
CA LYS A 87 14.61 -7.38 2.84
C LYS A 87 13.40 -7.67 1.95
N LYS A 88 12.71 -8.80 2.16
CA LYS A 88 11.49 -9.15 1.38
C LYS A 88 10.31 -8.22 1.67
N ASP A 89 10.24 -7.68 2.87
CA ASP A 89 9.17 -6.75 3.27
C ASP A 89 9.30 -5.42 2.53
N TRP A 90 10.53 -5.03 2.15
CA TRP A 90 10.78 -3.88 1.29
C TRP A 90 10.18 -4.06 -0.12
N TYR A 91 10.37 -5.22 -0.74
CA TYR A 91 9.77 -5.51 -2.05
C TYR A 91 8.24 -5.55 -1.99
N LEU A 92 7.67 -6.10 -0.92
CA LEU A 92 6.22 -6.11 -0.72
C LEU A 92 5.67 -4.70 -0.49
N ALA A 93 6.36 -3.86 0.29
CA ALA A 93 6.00 -2.46 0.48
C ALA A 93 6.09 -1.68 -0.85
N LEU A 94 7.15 -1.89 -1.62
CA LEU A 94 7.31 -1.25 -2.93
C LEU A 94 6.20 -1.67 -3.89
N PHE A 95 5.88 -2.95 -3.94
CA PHE A 95 4.82 -3.48 -4.80
C PHE A 95 3.45 -2.88 -4.46
N LEU A 96 3.15 -2.74 -3.17
CA LEU A 96 1.94 -2.05 -2.71
C LEU A 96 1.87 -0.59 -3.18
N GLU A 97 2.91 0.20 -2.91
CA GLU A 97 2.91 1.62 -3.28
C GLU A 97 2.86 1.80 -4.80
N VAL A 98 3.67 1.04 -5.56
CA VAL A 98 3.72 1.14 -7.02
C VAL A 98 2.38 0.78 -7.66
N THR A 99 1.72 -0.30 -7.22
CA THR A 99 0.40 -0.67 -7.75
C THR A 99 -0.67 0.36 -7.39
N PHE A 100 -0.60 0.96 -6.21
CA PHE A 100 -1.49 2.04 -5.80
C PHE A 100 -1.31 3.30 -6.66
N TYR A 101 -0.08 3.79 -6.80
CA TYR A 101 0.19 4.98 -7.61
C TYR A 101 -0.07 4.75 -9.11
N ALA A 102 0.21 3.55 -9.63
CA ALA A 102 -0.15 3.20 -11.00
C ALA A 102 -1.67 3.26 -11.21
N TRP A 103 -2.44 2.68 -10.28
CA TRP A 103 -3.90 2.77 -10.32
C TRP A 103 -4.40 4.21 -10.27
N LEU A 104 -3.87 5.04 -9.35
CA LEU A 104 -4.24 6.44 -9.21
C LEU A 104 -3.89 7.27 -10.45
N ILE A 105 -2.67 7.13 -10.98
CA ILE A 105 -2.21 7.88 -12.16
C ILE A 105 -3.05 7.50 -13.38
N THR A 106 -3.29 6.20 -13.61
CA THR A 106 -4.14 5.75 -14.72
C THR A 106 -5.57 6.25 -14.57
N GLY A 107 -6.16 6.20 -13.37
CA GLY A 107 -7.50 6.73 -13.11
C GLY A 107 -7.59 8.24 -13.32
N THR A 108 -6.56 8.98 -12.89
CA THR A 108 -6.47 10.42 -13.08
C THR A 108 -6.39 10.77 -14.57
N ILE A 109 -5.51 10.10 -15.32
CA ILE A 109 -5.38 10.31 -16.78
C ILE A 109 -6.71 10.00 -17.47
N ALA A 110 -7.37 8.90 -17.13
CA ALA A 110 -8.67 8.53 -17.70
C ALA A 110 -9.73 9.62 -17.43
N TYR A 111 -9.79 10.14 -16.20
CA TYR A 111 -10.71 11.22 -15.83
C TYR A 111 -10.49 12.47 -16.69
N PHE A 112 -9.23 12.93 -16.83
CA PHE A 112 -8.93 14.12 -17.63
C PHE A 112 -9.16 13.92 -19.12
N LEU A 113 -8.90 12.73 -19.67
CA LEU A 113 -9.06 12.47 -21.10
C LEU A 113 -10.52 12.27 -21.52
N PHE A 114 -11.33 11.58 -20.71
CA PHE A 114 -12.67 11.16 -21.09
C PHE A 114 -13.80 11.96 -20.44
N ASP A 115 -13.58 12.59 -19.27
CA ASP A 115 -14.61 13.36 -18.58
C ASP A 115 -14.53 14.86 -18.90
N ILE A 116 -13.30 15.41 -19.07
CA ILE A 116 -13.10 16.82 -19.45
C ILE A 116 -13.08 17.02 -20.98
N GLY A 117 -12.76 15.98 -21.75
CA GLY A 117 -12.75 16.03 -23.22
C GLY A 117 -14.13 15.98 -23.88
N VAL A 118 -15.19 15.77 -23.10
CA VAL A 118 -16.57 15.56 -23.56
C VAL A 118 -17.53 16.68 -23.10
N SER A 119 -17.05 17.66 -22.32
CA SER A 119 -17.81 18.85 -21.85
C SER A 119 -17.63 20.08 -22.72
#